data_AF-A0A353VP09-F1
#
_entry.id   AF-A0A353VP09-F1
#
_cell.length_a   1.000
_cell.length_b   1.000
_cell.length_c   1.000
_cell.angle_alpha   90.00
_cell.angle_beta   90.00
_cell.angle_gamma   90.00
#
_symmetry.space_group_name_H-M   'P 1'
#
loop_
_entity.id
_entity.type
_entity.pdbx_description
1 polymer ?
#
loop_
_entity_poly.entity_id
_entity_poly.type
_entity_poly.pdbx_seq_one_letter_code
_entity_poly.pdbx_strand_id
1 'polypeptide(L)'
;MKTKFMGIMALIASIIATTACQKDNADDTWRQIPVGQISVESGKAVVTVNEIPETDGTVQFVAENEDDATLNLTGIVPGYAEIQVAVDIQKESDDSFAFKGSTTLSTPPSIAATLRSTEENPCYAVNVEGTITLEGVINVAVTTQVQGTSAFLVGTWSLTRQTKVDLTLTPVNGPVHITWKAAGAAGTAVSAILPTVNMLACQLVAETLDQVTFDESGNIMAKYYEDLDLGEDPMSAIKALVGEVKPDLKGNVTFKAHHSDWTTSPKANLAFWYAFDNSLFVVPDVSAISKAADDFSDSRTDIQETDISSFLEILNALKEYGVDVNAINAELRKILSRGIELKYSLDGGNLKVYVDKNQCDPMVTALIPALSVLDTLFEQLSQSNDPEDQKTVAKIKLIMDILGLEKPSDLGTLWKATTEFEFALNLNNQTN
;
A
#
# COMPACT_ATOMS: atom_id res chain seq x y z
N MET A 1 6.81 -8.95 -49.69
CA MET A 1 7.14 -9.24 -48.26
C MET A 1 7.09 -10.73 -47.92
N LYS A 2 6.20 -11.56 -48.49
CA LYS A 2 6.20 -13.03 -48.25
C LYS A 2 7.38 -13.81 -48.87
N THR A 3 7.95 -13.35 -49.99
CA THR A 3 9.08 -14.03 -50.67
C THR A 3 10.46 -13.76 -50.06
N LYS A 4 10.63 -12.67 -49.29
CA LYS A 4 11.86 -12.41 -48.53
C LYS A 4 11.91 -13.21 -47.22
N PHE A 5 10.75 -13.59 -46.67
CA PHE A 5 10.64 -14.38 -45.43
C PHE A 5 10.96 -15.87 -45.67
N MET A 6 10.56 -16.43 -46.81
CA MET A 6 10.90 -17.82 -47.18
C MET A 6 12.39 -17.99 -47.58
N GLY A 7 13.03 -16.94 -48.13
CA GLY A 7 14.46 -16.97 -48.46
C GLY A 7 15.37 -16.98 -47.23
N ILE A 8 14.96 -16.35 -46.13
CA ILE A 8 15.69 -16.32 -44.85
C ILE A 8 15.53 -17.66 -44.11
N MET A 9 14.34 -18.26 -44.13
CA MET A 9 14.10 -19.60 -43.58
C MET A 9 14.92 -20.70 -44.28
N ALA A 10 15.09 -20.62 -45.61
CA ALA A 10 15.90 -21.58 -46.36
C ALA A 10 17.42 -21.42 -46.08
N LEU A 11 17.89 -20.20 -45.80
CA LEU A 11 19.29 -19.94 -45.45
C LEU A 11 19.62 -20.45 -44.03
N ILE A 12 18.68 -20.30 -43.09
CA ILE A 12 18.78 -20.84 -41.71
C ILE A 12 18.76 -22.37 -41.76
N ALA A 13 17.89 -22.99 -42.56
CA ALA A 13 17.86 -24.45 -42.74
C ALA A 13 19.16 -25.02 -43.35
N SER A 14 19.83 -24.26 -44.23
CA SER A 14 21.11 -24.69 -44.81
C SER A 14 22.32 -24.51 -43.86
N ILE A 15 22.25 -23.61 -42.89
CA ILE A 15 23.28 -23.46 -41.84
C ILE A 15 23.15 -24.60 -40.80
N ILE A 16 21.92 -25.06 -40.53
CA ILE A 16 21.63 -26.20 -39.65
C ILE A 16 22.10 -27.54 -40.26
N ALA A 17 22.17 -27.65 -41.59
CA ALA A 17 22.56 -28.91 -42.27
C ALA A 17 24.08 -29.16 -42.36
N THR A 18 24.95 -28.17 -42.05
CA THR A 18 26.41 -28.32 -42.16
C THR A 18 27.16 -28.51 -40.84
N THR A 19 26.48 -28.50 -39.69
CA THR A 19 27.07 -28.83 -38.38
C THR A 19 26.79 -30.26 -37.92
N ALA A 20 25.97 -31.02 -38.65
CA ALA A 20 25.68 -32.42 -38.37
C ALA A 20 26.83 -33.37 -38.80
N CYS A 21 28.04 -33.17 -38.28
CA CYS A 21 29.13 -34.16 -38.28
C CYS A 21 30.31 -33.71 -37.41
N GLN A 22 30.08 -33.42 -36.13
CA GLN A 22 31.08 -33.69 -35.10
C GLN A 22 30.38 -34.36 -33.93
N LYS A 23 30.92 -35.51 -33.52
CA LYS A 23 30.53 -36.29 -32.35
C LYS A 23 30.19 -35.38 -31.17
N ASP A 24 28.94 -35.42 -30.73
CA ASP A 24 28.45 -34.77 -29.52
C ASP A 24 29.29 -35.21 -28.31
N ASN A 25 30.22 -34.36 -27.89
CA ASN A 25 30.51 -34.26 -26.47
C ASN A 25 29.43 -33.32 -25.95
N ALA A 26 28.47 -33.85 -25.18
CA ALA A 26 27.48 -33.01 -24.51
C ALA A 26 28.21 -31.90 -23.75
N ASP A 27 27.76 -30.65 -23.92
CA ASP A 27 28.36 -29.50 -23.25
C ASP A 27 27.95 -29.50 -21.77
N ASP A 28 28.68 -30.25 -20.94
CA ASP A 28 28.44 -30.40 -19.51
C ASP A 28 28.87 -29.17 -18.67
N THR A 29 29.16 -28.01 -19.29
CA THR A 29 29.62 -26.81 -18.56
C THR A 29 28.58 -26.27 -17.57
N TRP A 30 27.29 -26.49 -17.82
CA TRP A 30 26.20 -26.14 -16.89
C TRP A 30 26.36 -26.79 -15.50
N ARG A 31 27.03 -27.96 -15.40
CA ARG A 31 27.30 -28.64 -14.13
C ARG A 31 28.29 -27.89 -13.24
N GLN A 32 29.00 -26.91 -13.79
CA GLN A 32 30.00 -26.11 -13.08
C GLN A 32 29.40 -24.84 -12.47
N ILE A 33 28.13 -24.53 -12.73
CA ILE A 33 27.43 -23.40 -12.13
C ILE A 33 27.37 -23.59 -10.60
N PRO A 34 27.80 -22.60 -9.79
CA PRO A 34 27.78 -22.73 -8.34
C PRO A 34 26.36 -22.85 -7.77
N VAL A 35 26.16 -23.77 -6.81
CA VAL A 35 24.84 -24.09 -6.20
C VAL A 35 24.62 -23.37 -4.84
N GLY A 36 25.55 -22.49 -4.46
CA GLY A 36 25.49 -21.76 -3.19
C GLY A 36 24.53 -20.57 -3.23
N GLN A 37 24.08 -20.13 -2.05
CA GLN A 37 23.40 -18.84 -1.91
C GLN A 37 24.41 -17.70 -2.13
N ILE A 38 23.99 -16.71 -2.91
CA ILE A 38 24.76 -15.50 -3.23
C ILE A 38 23.99 -14.32 -2.64
N SER A 39 24.58 -13.64 -1.65
CA SER A 39 23.99 -12.43 -1.05
C SER A 39 24.16 -11.24 -2.00
N VAL A 40 23.14 -10.39 -2.09
CA VAL A 40 23.19 -9.10 -2.80
C VAL A 40 24.29 -8.20 -2.23
N GLU A 41 24.48 -8.21 -0.90
CA GLU A 41 25.51 -7.42 -0.21
C GLU A 41 26.94 -7.80 -0.60
N SER A 42 27.15 -9.01 -1.13
CA SER A 42 28.47 -9.46 -1.56
C SER A 42 28.96 -8.77 -2.84
N GLY A 43 28.07 -8.08 -3.57
CA GLY A 43 28.33 -7.50 -4.88
C GLY A 43 28.42 -8.53 -6.01
N LYS A 44 28.32 -9.84 -5.71
CA LYS A 44 28.25 -10.90 -6.73
C LYS A 44 26.83 -11.18 -7.21
N ALA A 45 25.81 -10.72 -6.49
CA ALA A 45 24.43 -10.73 -6.96
C ALA A 45 23.97 -9.28 -7.17
N VAL A 46 23.60 -8.94 -8.40
CA VAL A 46 22.95 -7.67 -8.74
C VAL A 46 21.51 -7.96 -9.07
N VAL A 47 20.60 -7.49 -8.24
CA VAL A 47 19.16 -7.80 -8.36
C VAL A 47 18.38 -6.50 -8.50
N THR A 48 17.38 -6.51 -9.37
CA THR A 48 16.36 -5.46 -9.43
C THR A 48 14.97 -6.06 -9.32
N VAL A 49 14.05 -5.37 -8.64
CA VAL A 49 12.63 -5.69 -8.61
C VAL A 49 11.86 -4.50 -9.16
N ASN A 50 11.13 -4.71 -10.26
CA ASN A 50 10.41 -3.64 -10.98
C ASN A 50 11.34 -2.46 -11.35
N GLU A 51 12.53 -2.79 -11.84
CA GLU A 51 13.60 -1.84 -12.23
C GLU A 51 14.26 -1.10 -11.05
N ILE A 52 13.90 -1.42 -9.81
CA ILE A 52 14.48 -0.82 -8.60
C ILE A 52 15.58 -1.74 -8.06
N PRO A 53 16.82 -1.26 -7.84
CA PRO A 53 17.88 -2.08 -7.28
C PRO A 53 17.61 -2.53 -5.85
N GLU A 54 17.86 -3.80 -5.59
CA GLU A 54 17.81 -4.38 -4.23
C GLU A 54 19.16 -4.22 -3.53
N THR A 55 19.12 -4.06 -2.21
CA THR A 55 20.33 -3.89 -1.37
C THR A 55 20.58 -5.06 -0.43
N ASP A 56 19.62 -5.96 -0.30
CA ASP A 56 19.62 -7.11 0.61
C ASP A 56 18.94 -8.34 -0.05
N GLY A 57 18.92 -9.45 0.69
CA GLY A 57 18.40 -10.73 0.22
C GLY A 57 19.45 -11.63 -0.42
N THR A 58 19.03 -12.83 -0.80
CA THR A 58 19.90 -13.85 -1.37
C THR A 58 19.28 -14.53 -2.57
N VAL A 59 20.13 -14.86 -3.56
CA VAL A 59 19.77 -15.63 -4.74
C VAL A 59 20.44 -17.00 -4.67
N GLN A 60 19.71 -18.06 -5.00
CA GLN A 60 20.29 -19.38 -5.25
C GLN A 60 19.85 -19.87 -6.62
N PHE A 61 20.82 -20.28 -7.43
CA PHE A 61 20.60 -20.85 -8.75
C PHE A 61 21.00 -22.32 -8.74
N VAL A 62 20.07 -23.21 -9.14
CA VAL A 62 20.29 -24.65 -9.13
C VAL A 62 20.01 -25.18 -10.53
N ALA A 63 21.06 -25.42 -11.32
CA ALA A 63 20.94 -26.06 -12.62
C ALA A 63 20.53 -27.53 -12.45
N GLU A 64 19.46 -27.94 -13.13
CA GLU A 64 18.93 -29.30 -13.08
C GLU A 64 19.44 -30.13 -14.26
N ASN A 65 19.50 -29.50 -15.43
CA ASN A 65 20.07 -30.04 -16.66
C ASN A 65 20.60 -28.90 -17.56
N GLU A 66 20.82 -29.18 -18.86
CA GLU A 66 21.37 -28.21 -19.82
C GLU A 66 20.38 -27.12 -20.26
N ASP A 67 19.08 -27.32 -20.04
CA ASP A 67 17.98 -26.45 -20.45
C ASP A 67 17.15 -25.92 -19.26
N ASP A 68 17.17 -26.59 -18.10
CA ASP A 68 16.35 -26.24 -16.94
C ASP A 68 17.18 -25.91 -15.67
N ALA A 69 16.70 -24.92 -14.92
CA ALA A 69 17.17 -24.62 -13.57
C ALA A 69 16.05 -24.12 -12.66
N THR A 70 16.35 -24.07 -11.37
CA THR A 70 15.50 -23.44 -10.36
C THR A 70 16.22 -22.23 -9.75
N LEU A 71 15.54 -21.09 -9.73
CA LEU A 71 15.96 -19.86 -9.07
C LEU A 71 15.16 -19.66 -7.77
N ASN A 72 15.84 -19.69 -6.63
CA ASN A 72 15.26 -19.30 -5.34
C ASN A 72 15.67 -17.87 -5.00
N LEU A 73 14.69 -17.04 -4.65
CA LEU A 73 14.88 -15.65 -4.25
C LEU A 73 14.35 -15.50 -2.81
N THR A 74 15.25 -15.23 -1.87
CA THR A 74 14.91 -15.09 -0.44
C THR A 74 15.07 -13.64 -0.01
N GLY A 75 14.01 -13.05 0.55
CA GLY A 75 13.99 -11.65 0.99
C GLY A 75 14.11 -10.62 -0.13
N ILE A 76 13.88 -11.01 -1.38
CA ILE A 76 14.03 -10.13 -2.56
C ILE A 76 12.68 -9.58 -3.03
N VAL A 77 11.65 -10.43 -3.12
CA VAL A 77 10.34 -9.98 -3.62
C VAL A 77 9.50 -9.44 -2.48
N PRO A 78 9.11 -8.15 -2.50
CA PRO A 78 8.39 -7.52 -1.40
C PRO A 78 7.14 -8.28 -0.95
N GLY A 79 7.04 -8.48 0.35
CA GLY A 79 5.95 -9.21 1.00
C GLY A 79 6.00 -10.74 0.91
N TYR A 80 7.08 -11.31 0.36
CA TYR A 80 7.36 -12.74 0.31
C TYR A 80 8.72 -13.05 0.95
N ALA A 81 8.73 -13.98 1.92
CA ALA A 81 9.99 -14.43 2.53
C ALA A 81 10.89 -15.14 1.51
N GLU A 82 10.28 -15.97 0.66
CA GLU A 82 10.96 -16.75 -0.35
C GLU A 82 10.01 -17.00 -1.52
N ILE A 83 10.56 -16.93 -2.73
CA ILE A 83 9.90 -17.39 -3.95
C ILE A 83 10.82 -18.33 -4.71
N GLN A 84 10.23 -19.32 -5.36
CA GLN A 84 10.91 -20.27 -6.23
C GLN A 84 10.37 -20.13 -7.65
N VAL A 85 11.27 -20.03 -8.62
CA VAL A 85 10.94 -19.86 -10.03
C VAL A 85 11.69 -20.91 -10.84
N ALA A 86 10.96 -21.74 -11.57
CA ALA A 86 11.55 -22.57 -12.61
C ALA A 86 11.97 -21.67 -13.78
N VAL A 87 13.20 -21.85 -14.27
CA VAL A 87 13.77 -21.03 -15.35
C VAL A 87 14.36 -21.92 -16.43
N ASP A 88 14.16 -21.49 -17.67
CA ASP A 88 14.87 -22.01 -18.83
C ASP A 88 16.28 -21.40 -18.83
N ILE A 89 17.29 -22.17 -19.20
CA ILE A 89 18.68 -21.73 -19.29
C ILE A 89 19.19 -21.80 -20.73
N GLN A 90 20.07 -20.86 -21.08
CA GLN A 90 20.70 -20.82 -22.38
C GLN A 90 22.16 -20.41 -22.22
N LYS A 91 23.08 -21.22 -22.74
CA LYS A 91 24.50 -20.84 -22.79
C LYS A 91 24.69 -19.61 -23.69
N GLU A 92 25.28 -18.55 -23.15
CA GLU A 92 25.63 -17.33 -23.92
C GLU A 92 27.10 -17.33 -24.35
N SER A 93 27.98 -17.81 -23.48
CA SER A 93 29.43 -17.91 -23.69
C SER A 93 29.99 -19.11 -22.94
N ASP A 94 31.30 -19.38 -23.06
CA ASP A 94 31.96 -20.50 -22.36
C ASP A 94 31.92 -20.38 -20.82
N ASP A 95 31.66 -19.18 -20.30
CA ASP A 95 31.67 -18.84 -18.88
C ASP A 95 30.35 -18.26 -18.35
N SER A 96 29.31 -18.13 -19.19
CA SER A 96 28.04 -17.46 -18.83
C SER A 96 26.81 -18.15 -19.43
N PHE A 97 25.74 -18.14 -18.63
CA PHE A 97 24.42 -18.64 -18.99
C PHE A 97 23.37 -17.55 -18.76
N ALA A 98 22.51 -17.32 -19.75
CA ALA A 98 21.27 -16.57 -19.56
C ALA A 98 20.20 -17.50 -19.00
N PHE A 99 19.26 -16.91 -18.26
CA PHE A 99 18.07 -17.62 -17.80
C PHE A 99 16.83 -16.75 -17.86
N LYS A 100 15.68 -17.38 -18.02
CA LYS A 100 14.37 -16.71 -17.96
C LYS A 100 13.30 -17.66 -17.45
N GLY A 101 12.38 -17.17 -16.63
CA GLY A 101 11.27 -17.97 -16.14
C GLY A 101 10.15 -17.13 -15.57
N SER A 102 9.07 -17.81 -15.18
CA SER A 102 7.92 -17.17 -14.55
C SER A 102 7.24 -18.10 -13.57
N THR A 103 6.62 -17.53 -12.55
CA THR A 103 5.77 -18.26 -11.60
C THR A 103 4.56 -17.41 -11.21
N THR A 104 3.48 -18.06 -10.77
CA THR A 104 2.32 -17.37 -10.19
C THR A 104 2.34 -17.59 -8.68
N LEU A 105 2.30 -16.51 -7.91
CA LEU A 105 2.30 -16.57 -6.46
C LEU A 105 0.88 -16.88 -6.00
N SER A 106 0.69 -18.04 -5.37
CA SER A 106 -0.63 -18.54 -4.98
C SER A 106 -1.16 -17.96 -3.67
N THR A 107 -0.41 -17.13 -2.96
CA THR A 107 -0.81 -16.49 -1.70
C THR A 107 -0.58 -14.99 -1.79
N PRO A 108 -1.34 -14.15 -1.06
CA PRO A 108 -1.13 -12.70 -1.12
C PRO A 108 0.22 -12.28 -0.49
N PRO A 109 0.76 -11.11 -0.86
CA PRO A 109 1.87 -10.50 -0.13
C PRO A 109 1.44 -10.12 1.29
N SER A 110 2.42 -9.97 2.17
CA SER A 110 2.22 -9.65 3.59
C SER A 110 3.18 -8.56 4.05
N ILE A 111 2.81 -7.81 5.08
CA ILE A 111 3.72 -6.83 5.69
C ILE A 111 4.77 -7.58 6.52
N ALA A 112 4.37 -8.64 7.22
CA ALA A 112 5.25 -9.53 7.95
C ALA A 112 5.22 -10.92 7.33
N ALA A 113 6.28 -11.28 6.60
CA ALA A 113 6.35 -12.52 5.83
C ALA A 113 6.15 -13.80 6.68
N THR A 114 6.53 -13.76 7.97
CA THR A 114 6.32 -14.86 8.93
C THR A 114 4.86 -15.08 9.33
N LEU A 115 4.00 -14.08 9.12
CA LEU A 115 2.57 -14.12 9.43
C LEU A 115 1.70 -14.28 8.17
N ARG A 116 2.30 -14.46 7.00
CA ARG A 116 1.61 -14.48 5.70
C ARG A 116 0.40 -15.41 5.71
N SER A 117 -0.70 -14.94 5.13
CA SER A 117 -1.89 -15.76 4.92
C SER A 117 -1.57 -17.00 4.08
N THR A 118 -2.23 -18.11 4.40
CA THR A 118 -2.17 -19.37 3.62
C THR A 118 -3.36 -19.53 2.69
N GLU A 119 -4.27 -18.54 2.67
CA GLU A 119 -5.41 -18.53 1.76
C GLU A 119 -4.95 -18.38 0.32
N GLU A 120 -5.42 -19.27 -0.55
CA GLU A 120 -5.06 -19.25 -1.96
C GLU A 120 -5.66 -18.03 -2.65
N ASN A 121 -4.77 -17.21 -3.20
CA ASN A 121 -5.09 -16.00 -3.93
C ASN A 121 -3.97 -15.68 -4.95
N PRO A 122 -4.12 -16.12 -6.21
CA PRO A 122 -3.14 -15.88 -7.26
C PRO A 122 -3.16 -14.42 -7.74
N CYS A 123 -2.63 -13.52 -6.92
CA CYS A 123 -2.65 -12.07 -7.14
C CYS A 123 -1.47 -11.53 -7.94
N TYR A 124 -0.37 -12.29 -8.04
CA TYR A 124 0.81 -11.86 -8.77
C TYR A 124 1.38 -12.96 -9.64
N ALA A 125 1.83 -12.56 -10.82
CA ALA A 125 2.86 -13.28 -11.56
C ALA A 125 4.20 -12.62 -11.27
N VAL A 126 5.25 -13.44 -11.18
CA VAL A 126 6.63 -12.99 -11.11
C VAL A 126 7.34 -13.53 -12.34
N ASN A 127 7.99 -12.64 -13.09
CA ASN A 127 8.89 -13.02 -14.17
C ASN A 127 10.32 -12.66 -13.77
N VAL A 128 11.24 -13.56 -14.09
CA VAL A 128 12.66 -13.38 -13.84
C VAL A 128 13.42 -13.54 -15.14
N GLU A 129 14.41 -12.71 -15.36
CA GLU A 129 15.40 -12.88 -16.42
C GLU A 129 16.76 -12.40 -15.94
N GLY A 130 17.84 -12.98 -16.47
CA GLY A 130 19.17 -12.67 -15.97
C GLY A 130 20.28 -13.51 -16.56
N THR A 131 21.45 -13.38 -15.94
CA THR A 131 22.66 -14.12 -16.32
C THR A 131 23.41 -14.61 -15.10
N ILE A 132 24.08 -15.77 -15.21
CA ILE A 132 24.97 -16.31 -14.19
C ILE A 132 26.28 -16.78 -14.83
N THR A 133 27.40 -16.43 -14.20
CA THR A 133 28.73 -16.91 -14.60
C THR A 133 29.17 -18.14 -13.82
N LEU A 134 30.14 -18.87 -14.36
CA LEU A 134 30.77 -20.01 -13.65
C LEU A 134 31.50 -19.58 -12.35
N GLU A 135 31.83 -18.30 -12.19
CA GLU A 135 32.39 -17.74 -10.95
C GLU A 135 31.32 -17.39 -9.90
N GLY A 136 30.04 -17.57 -10.23
CA GLY A 136 28.91 -17.26 -9.38
C GLY A 136 28.62 -15.76 -9.30
N VAL A 137 28.89 -15.00 -10.36
CA VAL A 137 28.37 -13.63 -10.50
C VAL A 137 27.02 -13.74 -11.21
N ILE A 138 25.96 -13.25 -10.56
CA ILE A 138 24.59 -13.35 -11.03
C ILE A 138 23.94 -11.97 -11.15
N ASN A 139 23.25 -11.73 -12.26
CA ASN A 139 22.38 -10.57 -12.44
C ASN A 139 20.94 -11.07 -12.58
N VAL A 140 20.00 -10.50 -11.84
CA VAL A 140 18.59 -10.89 -11.88
C VAL A 140 17.72 -9.64 -12.04
N ALA A 141 16.90 -9.60 -13.07
CA ALA A 141 15.79 -8.67 -13.20
C ALA A 141 14.50 -9.41 -12.83
N VAL A 142 13.82 -8.93 -11.80
CA VAL A 142 12.53 -9.44 -11.33
C VAL A 142 11.45 -8.42 -11.69
N THR A 143 10.35 -8.89 -12.27
CA THR A 143 9.16 -8.08 -12.49
C THR A 143 7.96 -8.76 -11.87
N THR A 144 7.19 -8.00 -11.10
CA THR A 144 5.89 -8.44 -10.59
C THR A 144 4.81 -7.93 -11.53
N GLN A 145 3.69 -8.65 -11.62
CA GLN A 145 2.51 -8.20 -12.36
C GLN A 145 1.26 -8.64 -11.60
N VAL A 146 0.37 -7.69 -11.29
CA VAL A 146 -0.93 -7.97 -10.69
C VAL A 146 -1.76 -8.83 -11.64
N GLN A 147 -2.37 -9.88 -11.11
CA GLN A 147 -3.17 -10.86 -11.84
C GLN A 147 -4.63 -10.87 -11.36
N GLY A 148 -5.43 -11.69 -12.03
CA GLY A 148 -6.78 -12.03 -11.61
C GLY A 148 -7.83 -10.99 -11.97
N THR A 149 -8.98 -11.09 -11.32
CA THR A 149 -10.14 -10.22 -11.55
C THR A 149 -9.89 -8.76 -11.17
N SER A 150 -8.78 -8.47 -10.50
CA SER A 150 -8.42 -7.18 -9.90
C SER A 150 -7.72 -6.23 -10.88
N ALA A 151 -7.29 -6.75 -12.04
CA ALA A 151 -6.54 -6.01 -13.05
C ALA A 151 -7.27 -4.76 -13.59
N PHE A 152 -8.60 -4.67 -13.46
CA PHE A 152 -9.35 -3.48 -13.89
C PHE A 152 -9.09 -2.24 -13.02
N LEU A 153 -8.51 -2.40 -11.81
CA LEU A 153 -8.11 -1.28 -10.97
C LEU A 153 -6.79 -0.65 -11.42
N VAL A 154 -6.02 -1.34 -12.28
CA VAL A 154 -4.77 -0.82 -12.85
C VAL A 154 -5.05 0.52 -13.55
N GLY A 155 -4.30 1.55 -13.18
CA GLY A 155 -4.38 2.86 -13.79
C GLY A 155 -4.23 4.00 -12.79
N THR A 156 -4.32 5.21 -13.32
CA THR A 156 -4.24 6.46 -12.54
C THR A 156 -5.65 7.02 -12.34
N TRP A 157 -5.97 7.24 -11.07
CA TRP A 157 -7.26 7.69 -10.59
C TRP A 157 -7.11 9.07 -9.95
N SER A 158 -7.76 10.08 -10.52
CA SER A 158 -7.76 11.44 -10.00
C SER A 158 -8.79 11.61 -8.90
N LEU A 159 -8.49 12.47 -7.93
CA LEU A 159 -9.41 12.84 -6.88
C LEU A 159 -10.70 13.45 -7.45
N THR A 160 -11.86 13.06 -6.91
CA THR A 160 -13.15 13.61 -7.34
C THR A 160 -13.35 15.00 -6.74
N ARG A 161 -12.83 16.02 -7.42
CA ARG A 161 -12.83 17.41 -6.93
C ARG A 161 -14.17 18.13 -7.09
N GLN A 162 -15.04 17.69 -8.00
CA GLN A 162 -16.34 18.33 -8.24
C GLN A 162 -17.48 17.37 -7.91
N THR A 163 -18.46 17.84 -7.15
CA THR A 163 -19.65 17.05 -6.77
C THR A 163 -20.86 17.97 -6.62
N LYS A 164 -22.05 17.38 -6.65
CA LYS A 164 -23.27 18.04 -6.17
C LYS A 164 -23.26 18.14 -4.64
N VAL A 165 -24.01 19.11 -4.14
CA VAL A 165 -24.44 19.15 -2.74
C VAL A 165 -25.92 18.80 -2.62
N ASP A 166 -26.31 18.27 -1.46
CA ASP A 166 -27.71 18.08 -1.11
C ASP A 166 -28.35 19.36 -0.53
N LEU A 167 -29.59 19.25 -0.04
CA LEU A 167 -30.34 20.37 0.54
C LEU A 167 -29.72 20.93 1.83
N THR A 168 -28.83 20.18 2.47
CA THR A 168 -28.08 20.58 3.67
C THR A 168 -26.70 21.15 3.34
N LEU A 169 -26.40 21.33 2.04
CA LEU A 169 -25.09 21.69 1.50
C LEU A 169 -24.02 20.61 1.72
N THR A 170 -24.40 19.36 2.03
CA THR A 170 -23.48 18.25 2.18
C THR A 170 -23.03 17.75 0.80
N PRO A 171 -21.72 17.62 0.55
CA PRO A 171 -21.21 17.02 -0.68
C PRO A 171 -21.65 15.56 -0.81
N VAL A 172 -22.30 15.19 -1.92
CA VAL A 172 -22.87 13.84 -2.09
C VAL A 172 -21.80 12.80 -2.41
N ASN A 173 -20.82 13.12 -3.26
CA ASN A 173 -19.67 12.27 -3.62
C ASN A 173 -18.41 13.14 -3.81
N GLY A 174 -18.07 13.93 -2.79
CA GLY A 174 -16.87 14.78 -2.82
C GLY A 174 -15.58 13.95 -2.75
N PRO A 175 -14.40 14.62 -2.71
CA PRO A 175 -13.11 13.95 -2.56
C PRO A 175 -13.11 12.85 -1.50
N VAL A 176 -13.73 13.15 -0.36
CA VAL A 176 -14.07 12.20 0.69
C VAL A 176 -15.56 12.27 0.98
N HIS A 177 -16.15 11.17 1.42
CA HIS A 177 -17.50 11.17 1.97
C HIS A 177 -17.55 10.33 3.24
N ILE A 178 -18.07 10.93 4.31
CA ILE A 178 -18.29 10.32 5.61
C ILE A 178 -19.78 10.09 5.73
N THR A 179 -20.17 8.82 5.78
CA THR A 179 -21.52 8.41 6.18
C THR A 179 -21.46 8.06 7.65
N TRP A 180 -22.27 8.73 8.48
CA TRP A 180 -22.39 8.38 9.89
C TRP A 180 -23.84 8.53 10.33
N LYS A 181 -24.45 7.43 10.78
CA LYS A 181 -25.79 7.42 11.37
C LYS A 181 -25.75 6.77 12.74
N ALA A 182 -26.38 7.41 13.71
CA ALA A 182 -26.54 6.90 15.07
C ALA A 182 -28.01 6.92 15.50
N ALA A 183 -28.35 6.10 16.51
CA ALA A 183 -29.68 6.05 17.09
C ALA A 183 -29.89 7.10 18.19
N GLY A 184 -31.14 7.46 18.47
CA GLY A 184 -31.52 8.33 19.59
C GLY A 184 -30.93 9.75 19.50
N ALA A 185 -30.62 10.34 20.66
CA ALA A 185 -30.07 11.71 20.75
C ALA A 185 -28.72 11.85 20.02
N ALA A 186 -27.89 10.81 20.04
CA ALA A 186 -26.62 10.77 19.30
C ALA A 186 -26.86 10.92 17.78
N GLY A 187 -27.94 10.34 17.25
CA GLY A 187 -28.33 10.50 15.85
C GLY A 187 -28.60 11.95 15.45
N THR A 188 -29.29 12.70 16.30
CA THR A 188 -29.54 14.14 16.09
C THR A 188 -28.24 14.94 16.11
N ALA A 189 -27.35 14.66 17.06
CA ALA A 189 -26.04 15.33 17.14
C ALA A 189 -25.19 15.06 15.89
N VAL A 190 -25.04 13.79 15.49
CA VAL A 190 -24.31 13.42 14.26
C VAL A 190 -24.88 14.10 13.02
N SER A 191 -26.20 14.07 12.86
CA SER A 191 -26.85 14.67 11.69
C SER A 191 -26.61 16.18 11.58
N ALA A 192 -26.46 16.87 12.72
CA ALA A 192 -26.21 18.30 12.75
C ALA A 192 -24.76 18.66 12.34
N ILE A 193 -23.78 17.82 12.66
CA ILE A 193 -22.36 18.08 12.39
C ILE A 193 -21.87 17.53 11.04
N LEU A 194 -22.52 16.47 10.53
CA LEU A 194 -22.05 15.71 9.38
C LEU A 194 -21.85 16.56 8.10
N PRO A 195 -22.69 17.56 7.78
CA PRO A 195 -22.45 18.46 6.64
C PRO A 195 -21.12 19.22 6.76
N THR A 196 -20.84 19.78 7.94
CA THR A 196 -19.60 20.51 8.21
C THR A 196 -18.40 19.59 8.14
N VAL A 197 -18.46 18.43 8.81
CA VAL A 197 -17.38 17.44 8.82
C VAL A 197 -17.04 16.98 7.40
N ASN A 198 -18.04 16.69 6.56
CA ASN A 198 -17.82 16.32 5.16
C ASN A 198 -17.17 17.43 4.34
N MET A 199 -17.63 18.68 4.50
CA MET A 199 -17.05 19.82 3.79
C MET A 199 -15.58 20.03 4.16
N LEU A 200 -15.27 19.96 5.46
CA LEU A 200 -13.90 20.07 5.98
C LEU A 200 -13.02 18.95 5.42
N ALA A 201 -13.45 17.70 5.53
CA ALA A 201 -12.70 16.54 5.06
C ALA A 201 -12.44 16.59 3.55
N CYS A 202 -13.45 16.99 2.75
CA CYS A 202 -13.30 17.16 1.32
C CYS A 202 -12.21 18.19 0.97
N GLN A 203 -12.24 19.36 1.62
CA GLN A 203 -11.26 20.41 1.33
C GLN A 203 -9.86 19.99 1.75
N LEU A 204 -9.69 19.42 2.94
CA LEU A 204 -8.38 18.97 3.43
C LEU A 204 -7.73 17.91 2.53
N VAL A 205 -8.50 16.92 2.09
CA VAL A 205 -7.99 15.90 1.15
C VAL A 205 -7.73 16.50 -0.24
N ALA A 206 -8.53 17.49 -0.66
CA ALA A 206 -8.28 18.20 -1.91
C ALA A 206 -7.01 19.06 -1.90
N GLU A 207 -6.54 19.50 -0.74
CA GLU A 207 -5.21 20.12 -0.59
C GLU A 207 -4.10 19.09 -0.73
N THR A 208 -4.22 17.93 -0.06
CA THR A 208 -3.07 17.03 0.07
C THR A 208 -2.97 15.97 -1.01
N LEU A 209 -4.05 15.59 -1.69
CA LEU A 209 -4.08 14.52 -2.66
C LEU A 209 -4.64 15.01 -4.00
N ASP A 210 -3.99 14.61 -5.09
CA ASP A 210 -4.48 14.86 -6.45
C ASP A 210 -4.82 13.56 -7.18
N GLN A 211 -3.95 12.54 -7.08
CA GLN A 211 -4.11 11.30 -7.82
C GLN A 211 -3.51 10.10 -7.06
N VAL A 212 -4.04 8.91 -7.33
CA VAL A 212 -3.48 7.63 -6.92
C VAL A 212 -3.31 6.75 -8.16
N THR A 213 -2.16 6.12 -8.32
CA THR A 213 -1.88 5.15 -9.37
C THR A 213 -1.73 3.77 -8.78
N PHE A 214 -2.56 2.85 -9.24
CA PHE A 214 -2.42 1.42 -9.03
C PHE A 214 -1.68 0.86 -10.24
N ASP A 215 -0.36 0.69 -10.13
CA ASP A 215 0.50 0.25 -11.22
C ASP A 215 0.37 -1.25 -11.47
N GLU A 216 0.58 -1.69 -12.72
CA GLU A 216 0.48 -3.11 -13.09
C GLU A 216 1.48 -4.00 -12.37
N SER A 217 2.62 -3.46 -11.92
CA SER A 217 3.57 -4.20 -11.08
C SER A 217 3.07 -4.47 -9.67
N GLY A 218 1.97 -3.84 -9.28
CA GLY A 218 1.47 -3.82 -7.91
C GLY A 218 1.95 -2.64 -7.11
N ASN A 219 2.88 -1.81 -7.62
CA ASN A 219 3.26 -0.58 -6.94
C ASN A 219 2.07 0.38 -6.80
N ILE A 220 2.03 1.11 -5.68
CA ILE A 220 1.14 2.25 -5.49
C ILE A 220 1.97 3.52 -5.58
N MET A 221 1.54 4.48 -6.42
CA MET A 221 2.07 5.84 -6.40
C MET A 221 0.95 6.83 -6.13
N ALA A 222 1.29 8.00 -5.60
CA ALA A 222 0.38 9.11 -5.39
C ALA A 222 0.96 10.41 -5.94
N LYS A 223 0.09 11.29 -6.41
CA LYS A 223 0.40 12.68 -6.64
C LYS A 223 -0.22 13.48 -5.50
N TYR A 224 0.62 14.10 -4.68
CA TYR A 224 0.26 14.62 -3.38
C TYR A 224 1.04 15.91 -3.07
N TYR A 225 0.66 16.57 -1.99
CA TYR A 225 1.31 17.76 -1.46
C TYR A 225 1.78 17.48 -0.03
N GLU A 226 3.07 17.71 0.22
CA GLU A 226 3.74 17.37 1.47
C GLU A 226 3.46 18.39 2.58
N ASP A 227 3.31 19.66 2.20
CA ASP A 227 3.32 20.78 3.15
C ASP A 227 1.92 21.34 3.36
N LEU A 228 1.07 20.62 4.08
CA LEU A 228 -0.18 21.21 4.58
C LEU A 228 0.13 22.21 5.72
N ASP A 229 0.70 23.37 5.38
CA ASP A 229 0.97 24.45 6.33
C ASP A 229 -0.33 25.22 6.62
N LEU A 230 -0.95 24.88 7.74
CA LEU A 230 -2.13 25.56 8.25
C LEU A 230 -1.77 26.80 9.11
N GLY A 231 -0.48 27.12 9.26
CA GLY A 231 0.03 28.26 10.01
C GLY A 231 -0.24 28.21 11.52
N GLU A 232 -0.04 29.35 12.19
CA GLU A 232 -0.24 29.49 13.65
C GLU A 232 -1.71 29.46 14.08
N ASP A 233 -2.65 29.74 13.16
CA ASP A 233 -4.09 29.60 13.37
C ASP A 233 -4.71 28.66 12.31
N PRO A 234 -4.54 27.33 12.49
CA PRO A 234 -5.10 26.34 11.59
C PRO A 234 -6.61 26.44 11.41
N MET A 235 -7.33 26.97 12.40
CA MET A 235 -8.78 27.08 12.35
C MET A 235 -9.22 28.19 11.40
N SER A 236 -8.59 29.35 11.48
CA SER A 236 -8.85 30.43 10.52
C SER A 236 -8.43 30.02 9.11
N ALA A 237 -7.32 29.30 8.96
CA ALA A 237 -6.89 28.74 7.68
C ALA A 237 -7.93 27.77 7.10
N ILE A 238 -8.33 26.75 7.87
CA ILE A 238 -9.35 25.78 7.46
C ILE A 238 -10.69 26.46 7.13
N LYS A 239 -11.13 27.43 7.95
CA LYS A 239 -12.37 28.18 7.69
C LYS A 239 -12.29 29.03 6.43
N ALA A 240 -11.13 29.62 6.14
CA ALA A 240 -10.92 30.36 4.91
C ALA A 240 -11.02 29.42 3.70
N LEU A 241 -10.30 28.29 3.73
CA LEU A 241 -10.34 27.27 2.66
C LEU A 241 -11.77 26.78 2.41
N VAL A 242 -12.51 26.46 3.47
CA VAL A 242 -13.89 25.96 3.34
C VAL A 242 -14.88 27.07 2.94
N GLY A 243 -14.67 28.31 3.41
CA GLY A 243 -15.52 29.46 3.07
C GLY A 243 -15.48 29.84 1.58
N GLU A 244 -14.43 29.42 0.87
CA GLU A 244 -14.29 29.58 -0.58
C GLU A 244 -15.11 28.55 -1.38
N VAL A 245 -15.49 27.43 -0.78
CA VAL A 245 -16.29 26.39 -1.43
C VAL A 245 -17.75 26.83 -1.50
N LYS A 246 -18.20 27.21 -2.70
CA LYS A 246 -19.57 27.67 -2.94
C LYS A 246 -20.21 26.92 -4.11
N PRO A 247 -21.50 26.53 -4.00
CA PRO A 247 -22.21 25.93 -5.12
C PRO A 247 -22.30 26.88 -6.32
N ASP A 248 -22.08 26.35 -7.52
CA ASP A 248 -22.34 27.04 -8.78
C ASP A 248 -23.86 27.12 -9.08
N LEU A 249 -24.23 27.74 -10.20
CA LEU A 249 -25.64 27.86 -10.63
C LEU A 249 -26.33 26.51 -10.90
N LYS A 250 -25.56 25.42 -11.02
CA LYS A 250 -26.05 24.05 -11.23
C LYS A 250 -26.05 23.24 -9.92
N GLY A 251 -25.66 23.84 -8.80
CA GLY A 251 -25.58 23.21 -7.49
C GLY A 251 -24.33 22.34 -7.30
N ASN A 252 -23.30 22.50 -8.12
CA ASN A 252 -22.03 21.80 -7.95
C ASN A 252 -21.07 22.62 -7.08
N VAL A 253 -20.33 21.97 -6.22
CA VAL A 253 -19.16 22.52 -5.52
C VAL A 253 -17.89 21.93 -6.11
N THR A 254 -16.81 22.71 -6.11
CA THR A 254 -15.49 22.24 -6.54
C THR A 254 -14.48 22.52 -5.44
N PHE A 255 -13.84 21.46 -4.96
CA PHE A 255 -12.76 21.48 -3.97
C PHE A 255 -11.43 21.63 -4.69
N LYS A 256 -10.83 22.81 -4.59
CA LYS A 256 -9.56 23.12 -5.22
C LYS A 256 -8.49 23.25 -4.15
N ALA A 257 -7.32 22.71 -4.44
CA ALA A 257 -6.14 23.07 -3.69
C ALA A 257 -5.84 24.57 -3.86
N HIS A 258 -5.33 25.21 -2.82
CA HIS A 258 -4.88 26.60 -2.87
C HIS A 258 -3.48 26.76 -3.50
N HIS A 259 -2.77 25.64 -3.67
CA HIS A 259 -1.50 25.55 -4.37
C HIS A 259 -1.64 24.80 -5.70
N SER A 260 -0.61 24.90 -6.53
CA SER A 260 -0.46 24.08 -7.74
C SER A 260 0.74 23.14 -7.69
N ASP A 261 1.48 23.19 -6.58
CA ASP A 261 2.68 22.38 -6.38
C ASP A 261 2.25 20.96 -6.01
N TRP A 262 2.73 19.99 -6.78
CA TRP A 262 2.40 18.59 -6.60
C TRP A 262 3.66 17.76 -6.72
N THR A 263 3.90 16.91 -5.73
CA THR A 263 4.94 15.88 -5.75
C THR A 263 4.32 14.57 -6.21
N THR A 264 5.03 13.81 -7.05
CA THR A 264 4.64 12.44 -7.39
C THR A 264 5.55 11.50 -6.64
N SER A 265 4.98 10.60 -5.83
CA SER A 265 5.77 9.59 -5.14
C SER A 265 6.46 8.70 -6.17
N PRO A 266 7.71 8.30 -5.94
CA PRO A 266 8.43 7.45 -6.88
C PRO A 266 7.81 6.05 -6.93
N LYS A 267 7.94 5.39 -8.08
CA LYS A 267 7.78 3.93 -8.16
C LYS A 267 9.03 3.31 -7.54
N ALA A 268 8.96 3.04 -6.23
CA ALA A 268 10.10 2.66 -5.40
C ALA A 268 9.78 1.48 -4.47
N ASN A 269 8.82 0.62 -4.83
CA ASN A 269 8.42 -0.55 -4.06
C ASN A 269 8.01 -0.22 -2.60
N LEU A 270 7.55 1.01 -2.32
CA LEU A 270 7.19 1.44 -0.96
C LEU A 270 5.88 0.81 -0.46
N ALA A 271 4.96 0.53 -1.36
CA ALA A 271 3.70 -0.12 -1.05
C ALA A 271 3.16 -0.86 -2.27
N PHE A 272 2.53 -2.00 -2.01
CA PHE A 272 1.94 -2.87 -3.01
C PHE A 272 0.43 -2.94 -2.87
N TRP A 273 -0.28 -3.21 -3.96
CA TRP A 273 -1.71 -3.44 -3.95
C TRP A 273 -2.11 -4.73 -4.66
N TYR A 274 -3.11 -5.40 -4.09
CA TYR A 274 -3.84 -6.47 -4.75
C TYR A 274 -5.32 -6.40 -4.37
N ALA A 275 -6.19 -7.10 -5.09
CA ALA A 275 -7.59 -7.20 -4.68
C ALA A 275 -8.05 -8.66 -4.64
N PHE A 276 -8.92 -8.95 -3.68
CA PHE A 276 -9.46 -10.29 -3.42
C PHE A 276 -10.79 -10.16 -2.69
N ASP A 277 -11.78 -10.99 -3.06
CA ASP A 277 -13.12 -11.02 -2.46
C ASP A 277 -13.78 -9.62 -2.29
N ASN A 278 -13.76 -8.81 -3.35
CA ASN A 278 -14.27 -7.43 -3.39
C ASN A 278 -13.58 -6.43 -2.42
N SER A 279 -12.45 -6.82 -1.84
CA SER A 279 -11.59 -5.94 -1.05
C SER A 279 -10.31 -5.61 -1.82
N LEU A 280 -9.86 -4.37 -1.68
CA LEU A 280 -8.55 -3.87 -2.08
C LEU A 280 -7.65 -3.94 -0.86
N PHE A 281 -6.45 -4.49 -1.02
CA PHE A 281 -5.46 -4.59 0.05
C PHE A 281 -4.27 -3.72 -0.30
N VAL A 282 -3.83 -2.93 0.67
CA VAL A 282 -2.59 -2.15 0.59
C VAL A 282 -1.56 -2.78 1.52
N VAL A 283 -0.41 -3.16 0.96
CA VAL A 283 0.69 -3.82 1.67
C VAL A 283 1.91 -2.89 1.67
N PRO A 284 2.13 -2.10 2.72
CA PRO A 284 3.35 -1.32 2.89
C PRO A 284 4.58 -2.24 2.93
N ASP A 285 5.64 -1.86 2.22
CA ASP A 285 6.96 -2.43 2.40
C ASP A 285 7.70 -1.59 3.44
N VAL A 286 7.72 -2.09 4.67
CA VAL A 286 8.31 -1.34 5.79
C VAL A 286 9.82 -1.20 5.63
N SER A 287 10.49 -2.16 4.97
CA SER A 287 11.92 -2.09 4.70
C SER A 287 12.22 -0.96 3.71
N ALA A 288 11.52 -0.96 2.56
CA ALA A 288 11.69 0.08 1.55
C ALA A 288 11.31 1.48 2.07
N ILE A 289 10.22 1.60 2.84
CA ILE A 289 9.81 2.87 3.47
C ILE A 289 10.89 3.37 4.44
N SER A 290 11.45 2.48 5.27
CA SER A 290 12.46 2.87 6.26
C SER A 290 13.75 3.33 5.58
N LYS A 291 14.17 2.64 4.50
CA LYS A 291 15.31 3.03 3.66
C LYS A 291 15.07 4.37 2.95
N ALA A 292 13.88 4.61 2.43
CA ALA A 292 13.55 5.85 1.72
C ALA A 292 13.43 7.08 2.64
N ALA A 293 13.19 6.86 3.94
CA ALA A 293 12.97 7.94 4.90
C ALA A 293 14.25 8.61 5.43
N ASP A 294 15.44 7.99 5.27
CA ASP A 294 16.80 8.45 5.64
C ASP A 294 17.03 9.16 7.02
N ASP A 295 16.00 9.37 7.86
CA ASP A 295 16.03 10.18 9.10
C ASP A 295 15.47 9.46 10.35
N PHE A 296 15.10 8.18 10.26
CA PHE A 296 14.82 7.34 11.45
C PHE A 296 16.01 6.40 11.71
N SER A 297 17.00 6.93 12.46
CA SER A 297 18.18 6.27 13.06
C SER A 297 18.31 4.74 12.89
N ASP A 298 19.36 4.31 12.17
CA ASP A 298 20.29 3.17 12.38
C ASP A 298 19.78 1.82 12.97
N SER A 299 18.47 1.60 13.01
CA SER A 299 17.85 0.46 13.69
C SER A 299 16.44 0.22 13.18
N ARG A 300 16.35 -0.35 11.99
CA ARG A 300 15.35 -1.36 11.64
C ARG A 300 15.67 -1.91 10.24
N THR A 301 16.47 -2.97 10.21
CA THR A 301 16.25 -4.05 9.22
C THR A 301 14.80 -4.50 9.37
N ASP A 302 14.15 -4.95 8.30
CA ASP A 302 12.78 -5.49 8.16
C ASP A 302 12.05 -5.77 9.48
N ILE A 303 10.73 -5.56 9.57
CA ILE A 303 9.95 -6.05 10.74
C ILE A 303 10.16 -7.56 10.89
N GLN A 304 11.20 -7.91 11.63
CA GLN A 304 11.53 -9.24 12.07
C GLN A 304 10.65 -9.48 13.30
N GLU A 305 10.52 -10.74 13.69
CA GLU A 305 9.73 -11.16 14.85
C GLU A 305 10.07 -10.35 16.14
N THR A 306 11.26 -9.76 16.20
CA THR A 306 11.75 -8.84 17.24
C THR A 306 11.03 -7.49 17.29
N ASP A 307 10.59 -6.92 16.17
CA ASP A 307 9.85 -5.65 16.13
C ASP A 307 8.38 -5.80 16.49
N ILE A 308 7.80 -6.96 16.15
CA ILE A 308 6.45 -7.30 16.60
C ILE A 308 6.44 -7.43 18.13
N SER A 309 7.50 -7.99 18.72
CA SER A 309 7.59 -8.17 20.17
C SER A 309 7.64 -6.83 20.93
N SER A 310 8.43 -5.86 20.47
CA SER A 310 8.48 -4.51 21.08
C SER A 310 7.16 -3.74 20.88
N PHE A 311 6.51 -3.88 19.74
CA PHE A 311 5.18 -3.33 19.52
C PHE A 311 4.13 -3.96 20.46
N LEU A 312 4.20 -5.28 20.67
CA LEU A 312 3.34 -6.00 21.61
C LEU A 312 3.57 -5.55 23.06
N GLU A 313 4.79 -5.15 23.43
CA GLU A 313 5.06 -4.55 24.75
C GLU A 313 4.36 -3.20 24.92
N ILE A 314 4.45 -2.31 23.93
CA ILE A 314 3.72 -1.02 23.93
C ILE A 314 2.21 -1.26 23.99
N LEU A 315 1.69 -2.19 23.18
CA LEU A 315 0.27 -2.54 23.22
C LEU A 315 -0.12 -3.09 24.59
N ASN A 316 0.71 -3.94 25.20
CA ASN A 316 0.42 -4.48 26.54
C ASN A 316 0.36 -3.40 27.62
N ALA A 317 1.14 -2.32 27.51
CA ALA A 317 1.05 -1.19 28.44
C ALA A 317 -0.35 -0.53 28.41
N LEU A 318 -1.06 -0.60 27.29
CA LEU A 318 -2.41 -0.05 27.17
C LEU A 318 -3.45 -0.80 28.02
N LYS A 319 -3.14 -2.01 28.51
CA LYS A 319 -4.02 -2.75 29.44
C LYS A 319 -4.30 -1.96 30.71
N GLU A 320 -3.35 -1.14 31.17
CA GLU A 320 -3.53 -0.29 32.35
C GLU A 320 -4.66 0.73 32.17
N TYR A 321 -4.95 1.11 30.92
CA TYR A 321 -6.05 2.00 30.55
C TYR A 321 -7.35 1.23 30.20
N GLY A 322 -7.39 -0.08 30.44
CA GLY A 322 -8.56 -0.92 30.17
C GLY A 322 -8.75 -1.31 28.70
N VAL A 323 -7.79 -1.01 27.82
CA VAL A 323 -7.86 -1.35 26.40
C VAL A 323 -7.90 -2.88 26.21
N ASP A 324 -8.76 -3.35 25.30
CA ASP A 324 -8.77 -4.76 24.88
C ASP A 324 -7.61 -5.02 23.90
N VAL A 325 -6.44 -5.25 24.47
CA VAL A 325 -5.21 -5.52 23.71
C VAL A 325 -5.32 -6.80 22.89
N ASN A 326 -6.13 -7.78 23.30
CA ASN A 326 -6.30 -9.01 22.52
C ASN A 326 -7.06 -8.72 21.22
N ALA A 327 -8.10 -7.89 21.27
CA ALA A 327 -8.82 -7.46 20.08
C ALA A 327 -7.92 -6.64 19.12
N ILE A 328 -7.12 -5.70 19.65
CA ILE A 328 -6.16 -4.94 18.83
C ILE A 328 -5.13 -5.87 18.19
N ASN A 329 -4.57 -6.82 18.96
CA ASN A 329 -3.60 -7.78 18.44
C ASN A 329 -4.19 -8.66 17.33
N ALA A 330 -5.47 -9.05 17.45
CA ALA A 330 -6.13 -9.85 16.43
C ALA A 330 -6.25 -9.08 15.10
N GLU A 331 -6.68 -7.82 15.13
CA GLU A 331 -6.76 -7.00 13.91
C GLU A 331 -5.39 -6.65 13.35
N LEU A 332 -4.41 -6.34 14.19
CA LEU A 332 -3.03 -6.10 13.76
C LEU A 332 -2.47 -7.31 13.03
N ARG A 333 -2.67 -8.53 13.55
CA ARG A 333 -2.19 -9.76 12.89
C ARG A 333 -2.83 -9.95 11.52
N LYS A 334 -4.11 -9.60 11.36
CA LYS A 334 -4.72 -9.60 10.02
C LYS A 334 -4.00 -8.62 9.10
N ILE A 335 -3.80 -7.37 9.53
CA ILE A 335 -3.11 -6.35 8.74
C ILE A 335 -1.69 -6.81 8.37
N LEU A 336 -0.94 -7.36 9.32
CA LEU A 336 0.42 -7.84 9.08
C LEU A 336 0.46 -9.02 8.08
N SER A 337 -0.54 -9.90 8.12
CA SER A 337 -0.58 -11.12 7.30
C SER A 337 -0.92 -10.89 5.83
N ARG A 338 -1.62 -9.79 5.50
CA ARG A 338 -2.23 -9.61 4.17
C ARG A 338 -2.37 -8.15 3.71
N GLY A 339 -1.97 -7.18 4.53
CA GLY A 339 -2.15 -5.75 4.26
C GLY A 339 -3.40 -5.13 4.90
N ILE A 340 -3.51 -3.82 4.73
CA ILE A 340 -4.65 -3.01 5.14
C ILE A 340 -5.81 -3.29 4.17
N GLU A 341 -6.89 -3.86 4.69
CA GLU A 341 -8.08 -4.16 3.91
C GLU A 341 -8.96 -2.92 3.74
N LEU A 342 -9.32 -2.62 2.50
CA LEU A 342 -10.23 -1.56 2.09
C LEU A 342 -11.31 -2.17 1.23
N LYS A 343 -12.55 -1.71 1.36
CA LYS A 343 -13.59 -2.04 0.39
C LYS A 343 -13.49 -1.11 -0.80
N TYR A 344 -13.98 -1.56 -1.96
CA TYR A 344 -14.10 -0.69 -3.11
C TYR A 344 -15.38 -0.94 -3.92
N SER A 345 -15.78 0.05 -4.70
CA SER A 345 -16.86 -0.08 -5.69
C SER A 345 -16.57 0.81 -6.90
N LEU A 346 -16.97 0.33 -8.08
CA LEU A 346 -16.90 1.08 -9.34
C LEU A 346 -18.29 1.47 -9.81
N ASP A 347 -18.49 2.74 -10.14
CA ASP A 347 -19.72 3.24 -10.77
C ASP A 347 -19.40 4.32 -11.81
N GLY A 348 -19.76 4.05 -13.07
CA GLY A 348 -19.65 5.03 -14.16
C GLY A 348 -18.23 5.60 -14.38
N GLY A 349 -17.18 4.82 -14.12
CA GLY A 349 -15.78 5.28 -14.22
C GLY A 349 -15.24 5.94 -12.95
N ASN A 350 -16.03 6.00 -11.88
CA ASN A 350 -15.59 6.45 -10.56
C ASN A 350 -15.27 5.26 -9.68
N LEU A 351 -14.16 5.36 -8.95
CA LEU A 351 -13.71 4.40 -7.95
C LEU A 351 -13.95 4.99 -6.56
N LYS A 352 -14.76 4.31 -5.77
CA LYS A 352 -14.90 4.57 -4.33
C LYS A 352 -14.06 3.55 -3.59
N VAL A 353 -13.12 4.00 -2.75
CA VAL A 353 -12.36 3.15 -1.82
C VAL A 353 -12.74 3.56 -0.41
N TYR A 354 -13.10 2.61 0.46
CA TYR A 354 -13.69 2.95 1.75
C TYR A 354 -13.43 1.92 2.84
N VAL A 355 -13.62 2.37 4.09
CA VAL A 355 -13.76 1.51 5.26
C VAL A 355 -15.16 1.70 5.85
N ASP A 356 -15.75 0.63 6.37
CA ASP A 356 -17.07 0.68 7.00
C ASP A 356 -17.02 0.37 8.51
N LYS A 357 -18.18 0.47 9.16
CA LYS A 357 -18.31 0.15 10.59
C LYS A 357 -17.73 -1.23 10.92
N ASN A 358 -17.98 -2.25 10.12
CA ASN A 358 -17.55 -3.61 10.44
C ASN A 358 -16.02 -3.75 10.46
N GLN A 359 -15.33 -3.02 9.57
CA GLN A 359 -13.87 -2.97 9.55
C GLN A 359 -13.30 -2.14 10.71
N CYS A 360 -13.96 -1.04 11.09
CA CYS A 360 -13.47 -0.17 12.17
C CYS A 360 -13.83 -0.66 13.58
N ASP A 361 -14.98 -1.33 13.76
CA ASP A 361 -15.57 -1.62 15.07
C ASP A 361 -14.66 -2.39 16.02
N PRO A 362 -13.94 -3.46 15.60
CA PRO A 362 -13.08 -4.20 16.52
C PRO A 362 -12.00 -3.33 17.16
N MET A 363 -11.35 -2.45 16.38
CA MET A 363 -10.33 -1.53 16.89
C MET A 363 -10.94 -0.42 17.76
N VAL A 364 -12.03 0.21 17.30
CA VAL A 364 -12.66 1.31 18.04
C VAL A 364 -13.21 0.80 19.38
N THR A 365 -13.93 -0.31 19.37
CA THR A 365 -14.50 -0.92 20.58
C THR A 365 -13.43 -1.32 21.58
N ALA A 366 -12.27 -1.81 21.13
CA ALA A 366 -11.14 -2.15 22.00
C ALA A 366 -10.56 -0.93 22.74
N LEU A 367 -10.64 0.26 22.14
CA LEU A 367 -10.10 1.51 22.68
C LEU A 367 -11.10 2.27 23.58
N ILE A 368 -12.41 2.01 23.45
CA ILE A 368 -13.45 2.72 24.24
C ILE A 368 -13.18 2.77 25.75
N PRO A 369 -12.71 1.71 26.42
CA PRO A 369 -12.48 1.76 27.87
C PRO A 369 -11.49 2.85 28.30
N ALA A 370 -10.48 3.14 27.48
CA ALA A 370 -9.46 4.13 27.77
C ALA A 370 -9.98 5.57 27.73
N LEU A 371 -11.13 5.83 27.09
CA LEU A 371 -11.69 7.18 26.98
C LEU A 371 -12.01 7.80 28.34
N SER A 372 -12.37 6.98 29.33
CA SER A 372 -12.61 7.46 30.71
C SER A 372 -11.33 7.95 31.41
N VAL A 373 -10.18 7.36 31.08
CA VAL A 373 -8.89 7.84 31.56
C VAL A 373 -8.54 9.16 30.86
N LEU A 374 -8.83 9.27 29.56
CA LEU A 374 -8.63 10.50 28.80
C LEU A 374 -9.46 11.66 29.35
N ASP A 375 -10.68 11.43 29.84
CA ASP A 375 -11.46 12.47 30.54
C ASP A 375 -10.67 13.07 31.73
N THR A 376 -10.08 12.19 32.55
CA THR A 376 -9.32 12.59 33.75
C THR A 376 -8.05 13.35 33.38
N LEU A 377 -7.30 12.83 32.39
CA LEU A 377 -6.09 13.48 31.89
C LEU A 377 -6.39 14.84 31.26
N PHE A 378 -7.48 14.93 30.51
CA PHE A 378 -7.91 16.18 29.90
C PHE A 378 -8.35 17.22 30.94
N GLU A 379 -9.03 16.81 32.02
CA GLU A 379 -9.36 17.70 33.13
C GLU A 379 -8.11 18.23 33.82
N GLN A 380 -7.12 17.37 34.08
CA GLN A 380 -5.83 17.77 34.67
C GLN A 380 -5.07 18.73 33.76
N LEU A 381 -4.98 18.40 32.46
CA LEU A 381 -4.31 19.24 31.47
C LEU A 381 -4.99 20.61 31.36
N SER A 382 -6.32 20.66 31.43
CA SER A 382 -7.10 21.90 31.42
C SER A 382 -6.84 22.82 32.63
N GLN A 383 -6.29 22.29 33.72
CA GLN A 383 -5.90 23.05 34.91
C GLN A 383 -4.44 23.53 34.87
N SER A 384 -3.64 23.07 33.90
CA SER A 384 -2.23 23.48 33.76
C SER A 384 -2.13 24.95 33.36
N ASN A 385 -1.12 25.66 33.87
CA ASN A 385 -0.82 27.03 33.42
C ASN A 385 0.28 27.05 32.33
N ASP A 386 0.74 25.87 31.88
CA ASP A 386 1.74 25.77 30.83
C ASP A 386 1.13 26.18 29.46
N PRO A 387 1.78 27.08 28.70
CA PRO A 387 1.28 27.51 27.40
C PRO A 387 1.11 26.37 26.37
N GLU A 388 1.96 25.35 26.39
CA GLU A 388 1.85 24.20 25.47
C GLU A 388 0.72 23.25 25.87
N ASP A 389 0.47 23.08 27.16
CA ASP A 389 -0.69 22.35 27.66
C ASP A 389 -1.99 23.06 27.25
N GLN A 390 -2.03 24.39 27.39
CA GLN A 390 -3.19 25.19 26.98
C GLN A 390 -3.45 25.12 25.47
N LYS A 391 -2.40 25.13 24.65
CA LYS A 391 -2.52 24.88 23.19
C LYS A 391 -3.08 23.49 22.92
N THR A 392 -2.62 22.47 23.63
CA THR A 392 -3.08 21.08 23.48
C THR A 392 -4.55 20.95 23.88
N VAL A 393 -4.96 21.54 25.00
CA VAL A 393 -6.36 21.58 25.46
C VAL A 393 -7.24 22.27 24.42
N ALA A 394 -6.80 23.40 23.85
CA ALA A 394 -7.55 24.10 22.81
C ALA A 394 -7.76 23.22 21.56
N LYS A 395 -6.73 22.47 21.12
CA LYS A 395 -6.83 21.52 20.00
C LYS A 395 -7.81 20.38 20.30
N ILE A 396 -7.76 19.80 21.51
CA ILE A 396 -8.66 18.71 21.90
C ILE A 396 -10.11 19.23 21.98
N LYS A 397 -10.36 20.38 22.62
CA LYS A 397 -11.69 21.01 22.66
C LYS A 397 -12.24 21.26 21.28
N LEU A 398 -11.41 21.74 20.37
CA LEU A 398 -11.81 21.97 19.00
C LEU A 398 -12.30 20.69 18.31
N ILE A 399 -11.56 19.58 18.43
CA ILE A 399 -11.97 18.29 17.85
C ILE A 399 -13.29 17.83 18.48
N MET A 400 -13.42 17.97 19.79
CA MET A 400 -14.66 17.63 20.50
C MET A 400 -15.83 18.48 20.04
N ASP A 401 -15.67 19.80 19.90
CA ASP A 401 -16.69 20.73 19.42
C ASP A 401 -17.15 20.38 17.99
N ILE A 402 -16.21 20.07 17.09
CA ILE A 402 -16.51 19.63 15.71
C ILE A 402 -17.34 18.34 15.73
N LEU A 403 -17.03 17.43 16.65
CA LEU A 403 -17.71 16.15 16.81
C LEU A 403 -18.96 16.22 17.71
N GLY A 404 -19.29 17.40 18.26
CA GLY A 404 -20.40 17.58 19.19
C GLY A 404 -20.25 16.81 20.51
N LEU A 405 -19.02 16.66 21.00
CA LEU A 405 -18.66 15.96 22.23
C LEU A 405 -18.37 16.96 23.36
N GLU A 406 -18.75 16.65 24.60
CA GLU A 406 -18.39 17.47 25.77
C GLU A 406 -17.08 16.98 26.42
N LYS A 407 -16.80 15.68 26.30
CA LYS A 407 -15.61 15.01 26.84
C LYS A 407 -15.21 13.79 26.00
N PRO A 408 -13.95 13.31 26.09
CA PRO A 408 -13.49 12.15 25.32
C PRO A 408 -14.38 10.91 25.41
N SER A 409 -14.92 10.56 26.58
CA SER A 409 -15.76 9.38 26.76
C SER A 409 -17.12 9.43 26.05
N ASP A 410 -17.59 10.60 25.62
CA ASP A 410 -18.81 10.73 24.83
C ASP A 410 -18.67 10.03 23.47
N LEU A 411 -17.45 9.95 22.92
CA LEU A 411 -17.16 9.20 21.70
C LEU A 411 -17.54 7.73 21.84
N GLY A 412 -17.33 7.14 23.01
CA GLY A 412 -17.69 5.73 23.26
C GLY A 412 -19.20 5.50 23.27
N THR A 413 -19.97 6.46 23.80
CA THR A 413 -21.44 6.43 23.77
C THR A 413 -21.95 6.62 22.34
N LEU A 414 -21.38 7.59 21.63
CA LEU A 414 -21.69 7.86 20.23
C LEU A 414 -21.41 6.64 19.35
N TRP A 415 -20.24 6.02 19.47
CA TRP A 415 -19.86 4.85 18.68
C TRP A 415 -20.77 3.64 18.91
N LYS A 416 -21.18 3.41 20.16
CA LYS A 416 -22.15 2.36 20.51
C LYS A 416 -23.55 2.63 19.94
N ALA A 417 -23.92 3.89 19.79
CA ALA A 417 -25.17 4.29 19.15
C ALA A 417 -25.08 4.27 17.61
N THR A 418 -23.87 4.21 17.02
CA THR A 418 -23.66 4.17 15.58
C THR A 418 -24.29 2.93 14.96
N THR A 419 -25.20 3.16 14.02
CA THR A 419 -25.87 2.13 13.22
C THR A 419 -25.26 1.97 11.84
N GLU A 420 -24.62 3.02 11.32
CA GLU A 420 -23.97 3.04 10.01
C GLU A 420 -22.74 3.96 10.08
N PHE A 421 -21.62 3.49 9.56
CA PHE A 421 -20.39 4.27 9.42
C PHE A 421 -19.69 3.86 8.13
N GLU A 422 -19.26 4.84 7.34
CA GLU A 422 -18.42 4.68 6.15
C GLU A 422 -17.51 5.90 6.04
N PHE A 423 -16.22 5.69 5.79
CA PHE A 423 -15.29 6.73 5.37
C PHE A 423 -14.77 6.36 3.98
N ALA A 424 -15.14 7.15 2.97
CA ALA A 424 -14.86 6.86 1.57
C ALA A 424 -14.00 7.93 0.91
N LEU A 425 -13.00 7.49 0.14
CA LEU A 425 -12.24 8.28 -0.82
C LEU A 425 -12.84 8.06 -2.22
N ASN A 426 -13.19 9.13 -2.92
CA ASN A 426 -13.78 9.05 -4.25
C ASN A 426 -12.80 9.54 -5.31
N LEU A 427 -12.53 8.67 -6.28
CA LEU A 427 -11.60 8.89 -7.38
C LEU A 427 -12.33 8.69 -8.73
N ASN A 428 -11.80 9.28 -9.80
CA ASN A 428 -12.29 9.13 -11.15
C ASN A 428 -11.15 8.72 -12.10
N ASN A 429 -11.46 7.90 -13.08
CA ASN A 429 -10.50 7.55 -14.12
C ASN A 429 -10.38 8.74 -15.09
N GLN A 430 -9.16 9.26 -15.33
CA GLN A 430 -8.92 10.38 -16.26
C GLN A 430 -9.09 10.03 -17.74
N THR A 431 -9.76 8.93 -18.06
CA THR A 431 -10.17 8.62 -19.43
C THR A 431 -11.55 9.21 -19.71
N ASN A 432 -11.61 10.55 -19.82
CA ASN A 432 -12.44 11.30 -20.79
C ASN A 432 -12.25 12.82 -20.68
#